data_AF-X0AM57-F1
#
_entry.id   AF-X0AM57-F1
#
_cell.length_a   1.000
_cell.length_b   1.000
_cell.length_c   1.000
_cell.angle_alpha   90.00
_cell.angle_beta   90.00
_cell.angle_gamma   90.00
#
_symmetry.space_group_name_H-M   'P 1'
#
loop_
_entity.id
_entity.type
_entity.pdbx_description
1 polymer ?
#
loop_
_entity_poly.entity_id
_entity_poly.type
_entity_poly.pdbx_seq_one_letter_code
_entity_poly.pdbx_strand_id
1 'polypeptide(L)'
;MESAGDPKDDKPPSPPEGVHTQEKEQPSYTKMMATLLDQVNKALDEKKPENRYEAMISEIQSHEDKVMDLQKQLVAKLEELQKEEGRKITSEGIHTGFDSSHVAKSKPEEKKDSTQVELLNPSFAETSSSSASGNQDVKVDDDSDIESSPAGKKFGTIRANDYAASLQFLSQNPQLLVERETDGLLVQAFDAALENKDELSRQLVHQALLLQYCRALGKDGVGLFFKRITTKGHQAQDVFYKDVQDTYMKIRTRSREILAERAKEGQAEGVEQIQLHAVEPGTVINIKVPPADSEDPEEQEARKIFESFKPEMRKALETGNLDEVNKVLGEMKIDEAEELVGLFGEANILSLEEEIIDATTEEGKQQLKEIEAAASVDKKEEYGDPE
;
A
#
# COMPACT_ATOMS: atom_id res chain seq x y z
N MET A 1 -17.16 79.87 -9.00
CA MET A 1 -16.18 78.94 -8.41
C MET A 1 -15.41 78.33 -9.58
N GLU A 2 -14.47 79.09 -10.16
CA GLU A 2 -13.65 78.65 -11.31
C GLU A 2 -12.18 78.57 -10.88
N SER A 3 -11.91 77.71 -9.91
CA SER A 3 -10.56 77.27 -9.61
C SER A 3 -10.66 75.81 -9.18
N ALA A 4 -11.15 74.98 -10.10
CA ALA A 4 -10.91 73.56 -10.01
C ALA A 4 -9.46 73.37 -10.45
N GLY A 5 -8.58 73.07 -9.49
CA GLY A 5 -7.26 72.51 -9.80
C GLY A 5 -7.38 71.21 -10.58
N ASP A 6 -6.27 70.51 -10.80
CA ASP A 6 -6.27 69.27 -11.57
C ASP A 6 -7.39 68.31 -11.08
N PRO A 7 -8.19 67.69 -11.98
CA PRO A 7 -9.31 66.82 -11.61
C PRO A 7 -8.89 65.56 -10.82
N LYS A 8 -7.57 65.37 -10.65
CA LYS A 8 -6.95 64.35 -9.80
C LYS A 8 -6.89 64.77 -8.33
N ASP A 9 -6.76 66.07 -8.06
CA ASP A 9 -6.66 66.64 -6.70
C ASP A 9 -8.04 66.78 -6.03
N ASP A 10 -9.11 66.73 -6.82
CA ASP A 10 -10.50 66.79 -6.31
C ASP A 10 -10.98 65.45 -5.72
N LYS A 11 -10.21 64.36 -5.87
CA LYS A 11 -10.58 63.05 -5.36
C LYS A 11 -9.89 62.76 -4.03
N PRO A 12 -10.62 62.33 -2.98
CA PRO A 12 -9.99 61.86 -1.76
C PRO A 12 -9.14 60.60 -2.01
N PRO A 13 -8.09 60.35 -1.21
CA PRO A 13 -7.28 59.15 -1.35
C PRO A 13 -8.13 57.90 -1.15
N SER A 14 -7.89 56.87 -1.96
CA SER A 14 -8.60 55.60 -1.83
C SER A 14 -8.35 54.97 -0.45
N PRO A 15 -9.38 54.40 0.21
CA PRO A 15 -9.20 53.75 1.50
C PRO A 15 -8.25 52.54 1.37
N PRO A 16 -7.56 52.15 2.45
CA PRO A 16 -6.74 50.94 2.48
C PRO A 16 -7.57 49.69 2.19
N GLU A 17 -6.94 48.66 1.62
CA GLU A 17 -7.61 47.42 1.22
C GLU A 17 -8.37 46.79 2.40
N GLY A 18 -9.64 46.42 2.17
CA GLY A 18 -10.49 45.78 3.18
C GLY A 18 -11.29 46.73 4.08
N VAL A 19 -11.07 48.04 4.02
CA VAL A 19 -11.82 49.04 4.81
C VAL A 19 -12.88 49.73 3.93
N HIS A 20 -14.12 49.80 4.41
CA HIS A 20 -15.27 50.42 3.72
C HIS A 20 -15.66 49.78 2.38
N THR A 21 -15.60 48.45 2.29
CA THR A 21 -15.93 47.64 1.10
C THR A 21 -17.36 47.77 0.55
N GLN A 22 -18.26 48.41 1.29
CA GLN A 22 -19.66 48.64 0.90
C GLN A 22 -19.88 49.97 0.15
N GLU A 23 -18.96 50.93 0.26
CA GLU A 23 -19.06 52.24 -0.39
C GLU A 23 -18.11 52.30 -1.58
N LYS A 24 -18.65 52.06 -2.78
CA LYS A 24 -17.83 51.94 -4.01
C LYS A 24 -17.19 53.24 -4.48
N GLU A 25 -17.69 54.42 -4.07
CA GLU A 25 -17.14 55.71 -4.50
C GLU A 25 -17.30 56.79 -3.42
N GLN A 26 -16.19 57.32 -2.93
CA GLN A 26 -16.20 58.50 -2.05
C GLN A 26 -16.54 59.75 -2.87
N PRO A 27 -17.39 60.67 -2.35
CA PRO A 27 -17.70 61.92 -3.04
C PRO A 27 -16.43 62.77 -3.23
N SER A 28 -16.36 63.53 -4.33
CA SER A 28 -15.23 64.45 -4.56
C SER A 28 -15.24 65.61 -3.55
N TYR A 29 -14.08 66.23 -3.31
CA TYR A 29 -13.96 67.37 -2.39
C TYR A 29 -14.91 68.51 -2.77
N THR A 30 -15.05 68.78 -4.07
CA THR A 30 -16.01 69.76 -4.59
C THR A 30 -17.44 69.40 -4.22
N LYS A 31 -17.83 68.12 -4.32
CA LYS A 31 -19.18 67.69 -3.94
C LYS A 31 -19.40 67.79 -2.43
N MET A 32 -18.41 67.44 -1.61
CA MET A 32 -18.48 67.60 -0.15
C MET A 32 -18.59 69.08 0.25
N MET A 33 -17.79 69.96 -0.36
CA MET A 33 -17.85 71.40 -0.10
C MET A 33 -19.18 72.02 -0.55
N ALA A 34 -19.73 71.58 -1.69
CA ALA A 34 -21.06 71.99 -2.14
C ALA A 34 -22.16 71.58 -1.14
N THR A 35 -22.11 70.36 -0.60
CA THR A 35 -23.07 69.93 0.44
C THR A 35 -22.94 70.73 1.74
N LEU A 36 -21.72 71.13 2.12
CA LEU A 36 -21.49 71.98 3.28
C LEU A 36 -22.09 73.38 3.05
N LEU A 37 -21.86 73.96 1.88
CA LEU A 37 -22.46 75.24 1.51
C LEU A 37 -23.99 75.18 1.46
N ASP A 38 -24.58 74.07 0.99
CA ASP A 38 -26.02 73.85 1.05
C ASP A 38 -26.54 73.71 2.49
N GLN A 39 -25.81 73.03 3.37
CA GLN A 39 -26.16 72.93 4.79
C GLN A 39 -26.10 74.29 5.49
N VAL A 40 -25.07 75.08 5.22
CA VAL A 40 -24.94 76.46 5.74
C VAL A 40 -26.07 77.32 5.20
N ASN A 41 -26.37 77.25 3.90
CA ASN A 41 -27.50 77.99 3.31
C ASN A 41 -28.85 77.61 3.94
N LYS A 42 -29.11 76.32 4.17
CA LYS A 42 -30.31 75.86 4.87
C LYS A 42 -30.37 76.39 6.31
N ALA A 43 -29.27 76.31 7.05
CA ALA A 43 -29.21 76.82 8.42
C ALA A 43 -29.43 78.35 8.48
N LEU A 44 -28.96 79.10 7.47
CA LEU A 44 -29.19 80.54 7.35
C LEU A 44 -30.64 80.87 6.98
N ASP A 45 -31.25 80.09 6.08
CA ASP A 45 -32.67 80.26 5.70
C ASP A 45 -33.62 79.94 6.86
N GLU A 46 -33.23 79.02 7.76
CA GLU A 46 -33.95 78.72 9.01
C GLU A 46 -33.80 79.84 10.05
N LYS A 47 -32.58 80.37 10.24
CA LYS A 47 -32.29 81.40 11.26
C LYS A 47 -32.72 82.82 10.87
N LYS A 48 -32.89 83.10 9.57
CA LYS A 48 -33.26 84.41 8.99
C LYS A 48 -32.55 85.61 9.65
N PRO A 49 -31.21 85.64 9.68
CA PRO A 49 -30.46 86.76 10.25
C PRO A 49 -30.58 88.02 9.38
N GLU A 50 -30.58 89.20 10.01
CA GLU A 50 -30.59 90.49 9.28
C GLU A 50 -29.33 90.67 8.41
N ASN A 51 -28.17 90.19 8.87
CA ASN A 51 -26.91 90.19 8.13
C ASN A 51 -26.54 88.77 7.67
N ARG A 52 -27.06 88.37 6.51
CA ARG A 52 -26.84 87.03 5.92
C ARG A 52 -25.35 86.71 5.71
N TYR A 53 -24.53 87.69 5.34
CA TYR A 53 -23.09 87.49 5.11
C TYR A 53 -22.31 87.20 6.40
N GLU A 54 -22.55 87.94 7.48
CA GLU A 54 -21.85 87.75 8.75
C GLU A 54 -22.24 86.44 9.43
N ALA A 55 -23.53 86.10 9.37
CA ALA A 55 -24.03 84.82 9.85
C ALA A 55 -23.42 83.64 9.07
N MET A 56 -23.28 83.76 7.74
CA MET A 56 -22.64 82.73 6.91
C MET A 56 -21.18 82.50 7.31
N ILE A 57 -20.42 83.57 7.56
CA ILE A 57 -19.03 83.47 8.01
C ILE A 57 -18.96 82.75 9.37
N SER A 58 -19.84 83.09 10.32
CA SER A 58 -19.84 82.47 11.65
C SER A 58 -20.18 80.97 11.60
N GLU A 59 -21.12 80.57 10.73
CA GLU A 59 -21.49 79.16 10.58
C GLU A 59 -20.38 78.37 9.90
N ILE A 60 -19.74 78.93 8.88
CA ILE A 60 -18.57 78.31 8.23
C ILE A 60 -17.43 78.14 9.24
N GLN A 61 -17.14 79.15 10.06
CA GLN A 61 -16.14 79.06 11.14
C GLN A 61 -16.48 77.97 12.16
N SER A 62 -17.75 77.86 12.57
CA SER A 62 -18.21 76.77 13.45
C SER A 62 -18.02 75.38 12.82
N HIS A 63 -18.23 75.25 11.51
CA HIS A 63 -17.93 74.01 10.78
C HIS A 63 -16.43 73.74 10.67
N GLU A 64 -15.61 74.76 10.43
CA GLU A 64 -14.15 74.65 10.42
C GLU A 64 -13.62 74.17 11.78
N ASP A 65 -14.07 74.77 12.89
CA ASP A 65 -13.68 74.38 14.25
C ASP A 65 -14.06 72.91 14.55
N LYS A 66 -15.25 72.47 14.12
CA LYS A 66 -15.68 71.06 14.25
C LYS A 66 -14.79 70.13 13.45
N VAL A 67 -14.42 70.49 12.22
CA VAL A 67 -13.51 69.69 11.40
C VAL A 67 -12.12 69.62 12.04
N MET A 68 -11.61 70.73 12.57
CA MET A 68 -10.33 70.74 13.29
C MET A 68 -10.37 69.88 14.56
N ASP A 69 -11.45 69.90 15.33
CA ASP A 69 -11.59 69.04 16.51
C ASP A 69 -11.67 67.56 16.14
N LEU A 70 -12.43 67.22 15.09
CA LEU A 70 -12.48 65.86 14.55
C LEU A 70 -11.11 65.39 14.07
N GLN A 71 -10.34 66.25 13.39
CA GLN A 71 -8.97 65.93 12.97
C GLN A 71 -8.08 65.62 14.19
N LYS A 72 -8.15 66.42 15.27
CA LYS A 72 -7.39 66.14 16.50
C LYS A 72 -7.77 64.80 17.12
N GLN A 73 -9.07 64.49 17.19
CA GLN A 73 -9.56 63.22 17.72
C GLN A 73 -9.13 62.03 16.85
N LEU A 74 -9.11 62.19 15.53
CA LEU A 74 -8.65 61.15 14.59
C LEU A 74 -7.16 60.88 14.73
N VAL A 75 -6.32 61.91 14.85
CA VAL A 75 -4.88 61.75 15.08
C VAL A 75 -4.62 61.02 16.40
N ALA A 76 -5.33 61.38 17.47
CA ALA A 76 -5.21 60.69 18.76
C ALA A 76 -5.61 59.20 18.67
N LYS A 77 -6.70 58.89 17.95
CA LYS A 77 -7.12 57.49 17.69
C LYS A 77 -6.13 56.74 16.81
N LEU A 78 -5.52 57.39 15.82
CA LEU A 78 -4.51 56.79 14.95
C LEU A 78 -3.28 56.38 15.78
N GLU A 79 -2.79 57.25 16.67
CA GLU A 79 -1.69 56.92 17.57
C GLU A 79 -2.03 55.78 18.54
N GLU A 80 -3.27 55.70 19.02
CA GLU A 80 -3.76 54.59 19.85
C GLU A 80 -3.75 53.27 19.07
N LEU A 81 -4.29 53.25 17.85
CA LEU A 81 -4.30 52.06 16.99
C LEU A 81 -2.91 51.59 16.59
N GLN A 82 -1.98 52.51 16.26
CA GLN A 82 -0.59 52.16 16.00
C GLN A 82 0.09 51.53 17.22
N LYS A 83 -0.22 52.01 18.43
CA LYS A 83 0.26 51.38 19.67
C LYS A 83 -0.36 50.01 19.88
N GLU A 84 -1.60 49.78 19.49
CA GLU A 84 -2.25 48.47 19.58
C GLU A 84 -1.70 47.46 18.56
N GLU A 85 -1.47 47.89 17.33
CA GLU A 85 -0.84 47.09 16.27
C GLU A 85 0.56 46.63 16.71
N GLY A 86 1.36 47.53 17.29
CA GLY A 86 2.70 47.19 17.79
C GLY A 86 2.74 46.29 19.03
N ARG A 87 1.61 46.01 19.70
CA ARG A 87 1.59 45.14 20.91
C ARG A 87 1.74 43.66 20.60
N LYS A 88 1.30 43.21 19.42
CA LYS A 88 1.31 41.79 19.03
C LYS A 88 2.02 41.64 17.70
N ILE A 89 2.95 40.70 17.62
CA ILE A 89 3.55 40.30 16.36
C ILE A 89 2.49 39.50 15.59
N THR A 90 1.83 40.14 14.64
CA THR A 90 0.94 39.49 13.67
C THR A 90 1.77 38.92 12.53
N SER A 91 1.21 37.99 11.76
CA SER A 91 1.85 37.44 10.55
C SER A 91 2.24 38.52 9.54
N GLU A 92 1.52 39.65 9.50
CA GLU A 92 1.82 40.81 8.66
C GLU A 92 3.07 41.57 9.13
N GLY A 93 3.35 41.57 10.44
CA GLY A 93 4.55 42.20 11.01
C GLY A 93 5.82 41.35 10.92
N ILE A 94 5.72 40.10 10.42
CA ILE A 94 6.88 39.24 10.20
C ILE A 94 7.48 39.58 8.83
N HIS A 95 8.58 40.32 8.83
CA HIS A 95 9.36 40.58 7.62
C HIS A 95 10.47 39.54 7.47
N THR A 96 10.43 38.75 6.41
CA THR A 96 11.52 37.85 6.01
C THR A 96 12.60 38.65 5.29
N GLY A 97 13.72 38.94 5.95
CA GLY A 97 14.81 39.75 5.37
C GLY A 97 15.59 39.04 4.25
N PHE A 98 15.67 37.71 4.29
CA PHE A 98 16.29 36.91 3.25
C PHE A 98 15.58 35.55 3.21
N ASP A 99 14.98 35.23 2.07
CA ASP A 99 14.37 33.93 1.80
C ASP A 99 15.01 33.37 0.54
N SER A 100 15.82 32.33 0.69
CA SER A 100 16.36 31.59 -0.45
C SER A 100 16.06 30.11 -0.28
N SER A 101 15.16 29.61 -1.12
CA SER A 101 14.95 28.18 -1.30
C SER A 101 15.91 27.67 -2.37
N HIS A 102 16.91 26.88 -1.98
CA HIS A 102 17.74 26.14 -2.92
C HIS A 102 17.32 24.68 -2.93
N VAL A 103 16.64 24.25 -3.99
CA VAL A 103 16.38 22.83 -4.25
C VAL A 103 17.54 22.29 -5.07
N ALA A 104 18.32 21.39 -4.49
CA ALA A 104 19.32 20.63 -5.24
C ALA A 104 18.59 19.66 -6.18
N LYS A 105 18.28 20.12 -7.39
CA LYS A 105 17.86 19.23 -8.47
C LYS A 105 19.09 18.40 -8.85
N SER A 106 18.96 17.07 -8.77
CA SER A 106 19.94 16.13 -9.29
C SER A 106 20.35 16.59 -10.70
N LYS A 107 21.66 16.65 -10.95
CA LYS A 107 22.26 17.07 -12.23
C LYS A 107 21.49 16.41 -13.39
N PRO A 108 20.95 17.18 -14.35
CA PRO A 108 20.13 16.61 -15.41
C PRO A 108 21.00 15.71 -16.29
N GLU A 109 20.72 14.41 -16.27
CA GLU A 109 21.07 13.54 -17.38
C GLU A 109 20.23 13.96 -18.58
N GLU A 110 20.88 14.17 -19.71
CA GLU A 110 20.24 14.48 -20.98
C GLU A 110 19.17 13.44 -21.30
N LYS A 111 17.89 13.84 -21.34
CA LYS A 111 16.88 13.19 -22.19
C LYS A 111 15.62 14.04 -22.38
N LYS A 112 15.42 14.36 -23.66
CA LYS A 112 14.18 14.53 -24.43
C LYS A 112 12.96 15.17 -23.74
N ASP A 113 12.60 16.32 -24.31
CA ASP A 113 11.27 16.93 -24.33
C ASP A 113 10.12 15.94 -24.15
N SER A 114 9.36 16.11 -23.08
CA SER A 114 7.93 15.82 -23.09
C SER A 114 7.22 16.89 -22.25
N THR A 115 6.31 17.59 -22.91
CA THR A 115 5.49 18.66 -22.36
C THR A 115 4.37 18.02 -21.53
N GLN A 116 4.48 18.05 -20.21
CA GLN A 116 3.36 17.76 -19.32
C GLN A 116 3.17 18.92 -18.35
N VAL A 117 1.97 19.51 -18.40
CA VAL A 117 1.51 20.59 -17.53
C VAL A 117 1.19 19.96 -16.17
N GLU A 118 2.00 20.25 -15.16
CA GLU A 118 1.72 19.86 -13.78
C GLU A 118 0.64 20.79 -13.18
N LEU A 119 -0.43 20.19 -12.64
CA LEU A 119 -1.51 20.89 -11.95
C LEU A 119 -1.13 21.18 -10.49
N LEU A 120 -1.40 22.41 -10.05
CA LEU A 120 -0.90 23.02 -8.80
C LEU A 120 -1.56 22.53 -7.49
N ASN A 121 -2.39 21.49 -7.52
CA ASN A 121 -2.97 20.89 -6.30
C ASN A 121 -3.41 19.44 -6.54
N PRO A 122 -2.59 18.44 -6.19
CA PRO A 122 -2.96 17.03 -6.32
C PRO A 122 -3.85 16.48 -5.19
N SER A 123 -4.26 17.33 -4.21
CA SER A 123 -4.92 16.87 -2.98
C SER A 123 -6.27 17.55 -2.67
N PHE A 124 -6.98 18.11 -3.66
CA PHE A 124 -8.37 18.52 -3.47
C PHE A 124 -9.30 17.34 -3.83
N ALA A 125 -9.63 16.53 -2.83
CA ALA A 125 -10.65 15.48 -2.91
C ALA A 125 -12.05 16.12 -3.17
N GLU A 126 -13.09 15.45 -3.67
CA GLU A 126 -13.82 14.37 -3.01
C GLU A 126 -15.07 13.95 -3.83
N THR A 127 -15.58 12.73 -3.55
CA THR A 127 -16.97 12.23 -3.68
C THR A 127 -17.58 11.80 -5.03
N SER A 128 -17.91 10.49 -5.05
CA SER A 128 -19.16 9.87 -5.52
C SER A 128 -19.29 9.33 -6.95
N SER A 129 -19.67 8.05 -6.97
CA SER A 129 -20.43 7.29 -7.99
C SER A 129 -19.71 6.76 -9.24
N SER A 130 -19.50 5.44 -9.18
CA SER A 130 -19.88 4.39 -10.15
C SER A 130 -19.50 4.49 -11.64
N SER A 131 -18.92 3.36 -12.07
CA SER A 131 -19.06 2.65 -13.34
C SER A 131 -18.12 2.97 -14.52
N ALA A 132 -17.62 1.85 -15.05
CA ALA A 132 -17.14 1.57 -16.40
C ALA A 132 -15.69 1.93 -16.77
N SER A 133 -14.87 0.88 -16.73
CA SER A 133 -13.92 0.43 -17.76
C SER A 133 -13.15 1.47 -18.57
N GLY A 134 -11.85 1.50 -18.33
CA GLY A 134 -10.84 1.96 -19.27
C GLY A 134 -9.54 1.21 -19.02
N ASN A 135 -9.27 0.17 -19.82
CA ASN A 135 -7.98 -0.50 -19.89
C ASN A 135 -6.88 0.54 -20.14
N GLN A 136 -6.00 0.74 -19.16
CA GLN A 136 -4.61 1.06 -19.41
C GLN A 136 -3.75 0.07 -18.66
N ASP A 137 -3.05 -0.72 -19.46
CA ASP A 137 -1.96 -1.63 -19.14
C ASP A 137 -0.85 -0.85 -18.43
N VAL A 138 -1.02 -0.65 -17.12
CA VAL A 138 0.12 -0.46 -16.24
C VAL A 138 0.56 -1.86 -15.90
N LYS A 139 1.65 -2.31 -16.53
CA LYS A 139 2.50 -3.35 -15.97
C LYS A 139 2.85 -2.90 -14.55
N VAL A 140 2.08 -3.39 -13.60
CA VAL A 140 2.51 -3.48 -12.22
C VAL A 140 3.65 -4.48 -12.29
N ASP A 141 4.88 -3.99 -12.18
CA ASP A 141 6.02 -4.81 -11.80
C ASP A 141 5.82 -5.12 -10.30
N ASP A 142 4.79 -5.91 -10.00
CA ASP A 142 4.37 -6.34 -8.66
C ASP A 142 5.25 -7.48 -8.13
N ASP A 143 6.46 -7.60 -8.68
CA ASP A 143 7.45 -8.64 -8.41
C ASP A 143 8.86 -8.03 -8.25
N SER A 144 8.97 -6.74 -7.96
CA SER A 144 10.26 -6.23 -7.45
C SER A 144 10.41 -6.67 -6.00
N ASP A 145 11.00 -7.85 -5.82
CA ASP A 145 11.49 -8.37 -4.54
C ASP A 145 11.92 -7.21 -3.64
N ILE A 146 11.34 -7.13 -2.43
CA ILE A 146 11.65 -6.10 -1.43
C ILE A 146 13.08 -6.35 -0.94
N GLU A 147 14.05 -6.02 -1.78
CA GLU A 147 15.46 -6.15 -1.49
C GLU A 147 15.99 -4.83 -0.95
N SER A 148 16.78 -4.92 0.13
CA SER A 148 17.59 -3.78 0.58
C SER A 148 18.56 -3.35 -0.51
N SER A 149 18.81 -2.06 -0.62
CA SER A 149 19.86 -1.56 -1.50
C SER A 149 21.24 -2.12 -1.10
N PRO A 150 22.24 -2.06 -2.00
CA PRO A 150 23.62 -2.45 -1.64
C PRO A 150 24.17 -1.68 -0.44
N ALA A 151 23.68 -0.46 -0.19
CA ALA A 151 24.03 0.33 0.99
C ALA A 151 23.32 -0.20 2.25
N GLY A 152 22.06 -0.62 2.15
CA GLY A 152 21.32 -1.30 3.23
C GLY A 152 21.98 -2.62 3.64
N LYS A 153 22.38 -3.45 2.66
CA LYS A 153 23.11 -4.72 2.92
C LYS A 153 24.41 -4.48 3.71
N LYS A 154 25.16 -3.42 3.39
CA LYS A 154 26.38 -3.02 4.14
C LYS A 154 26.07 -2.50 5.55
N PHE A 155 24.93 -1.85 5.74
CA PHE A 155 24.49 -1.42 7.07
C PHE A 155 24.12 -2.63 7.94
N GLY A 156 23.44 -3.62 7.36
CA GLY A 156 23.09 -4.87 8.03
C GLY A 156 24.29 -5.67 8.55
N THR A 157 25.47 -5.56 7.92
CA THR A 157 26.69 -6.26 8.37
C THR A 157 27.42 -5.56 9.52
N ILE A 158 27.02 -4.34 9.90
CA ILE A 158 27.58 -3.65 11.06
C ILE A 158 27.14 -4.36 12.35
N ARG A 159 28.09 -4.60 13.26
CA ARG A 159 27.82 -5.27 14.53
C ARG A 159 26.81 -4.48 15.37
N ALA A 160 25.88 -5.18 16.01
CA ALA A 160 24.83 -4.58 16.85
C ALA A 160 25.38 -3.69 17.99
N ASN A 161 26.55 -4.03 18.53
CA ASN A 161 27.17 -3.29 19.64
C ASN A 161 27.95 -2.04 19.18
N ASP A 162 28.18 -1.87 17.87
CA ASP A 162 28.96 -0.75 17.33
C ASP A 162 28.05 0.40 16.90
N TYR A 163 27.55 1.12 17.91
CA TYR A 163 26.71 2.30 17.71
C TYR A 163 27.46 3.45 17.03
N ALA A 164 28.78 3.55 17.20
CA ALA A 164 29.58 4.61 16.59
C ALA A 164 29.70 4.40 15.07
N ALA A 165 30.01 3.18 14.63
CA ALA A 165 30.03 2.83 13.21
C ALA A 165 28.65 2.97 12.57
N SER A 166 27.59 2.54 13.27
CA SER A 166 26.21 2.65 12.78
C SER A 166 25.78 4.10 12.59
N LEU A 167 26.11 4.99 13.55
CA LEU A 167 25.83 6.43 13.45
C LEU A 167 26.60 7.07 12.30
N GLN A 168 27.90 6.79 12.18
CA GLN A 168 28.72 7.35 11.11
C GLN A 168 28.19 6.91 9.74
N PHE A 169 27.81 5.65 9.58
CA PHE A 169 27.28 5.14 8.32
C PHE A 169 25.95 5.81 7.93
N LEU A 170 25.04 5.99 8.89
CA LEU A 170 23.76 6.66 8.67
C LEU A 170 23.92 8.15 8.37
N SER A 171 24.88 8.83 9.00
CA SER A 171 25.18 10.23 8.68
C SER A 171 25.70 10.41 7.25
N GLN A 172 26.42 9.44 6.71
CA GLN A 172 26.93 9.44 5.33
C GLN A 172 25.89 8.99 4.32
N ASN A 173 24.89 8.21 4.75
CA ASN A 173 23.85 7.64 3.89
C ASN A 173 22.44 7.95 4.42
N PRO A 174 21.98 9.23 4.44
CA PRO A 174 20.64 9.57 4.89
C PRO A 174 19.52 8.92 4.06
N GLN A 175 19.83 8.55 2.81
CA GLN A 175 18.93 7.83 1.89
C GLN A 175 18.49 6.44 2.39
N LEU A 176 19.16 5.89 3.42
CA LEU A 176 18.78 4.61 4.02
C LEU A 176 17.61 4.71 5.00
N LEU A 177 17.22 5.92 5.39
CA LEU A 177 16.10 6.16 6.32
C LEU A 177 14.75 6.06 5.60
N VAL A 178 14.55 5.01 4.81
CA VAL A 178 13.35 4.70 4.03
C VAL A 178 12.78 3.37 4.50
N GLU A 179 11.45 3.22 4.43
CA GLU A 179 10.74 2.01 4.85
C GLU A 179 11.19 0.76 4.10
N ARG A 180 11.36 0.87 2.78
CA ARG A 180 11.88 -0.21 1.92
C ARG A 180 13.18 -0.84 2.44
N GLU A 181 14.10 -0.04 2.98
CA GLU A 181 15.38 -0.55 3.51
C GLU A 181 15.21 -1.32 4.82
N THR A 182 14.25 -0.89 5.65
CA THR A 182 13.89 -1.58 6.89
C THR A 182 13.31 -2.95 6.56
N ASP A 183 12.33 -2.98 5.65
CA ASP A 183 11.65 -4.22 5.26
C ASP A 183 12.58 -5.19 4.55
N GLY A 184 13.44 -4.69 3.65
CA GLY A 184 14.43 -5.53 2.98
C GLY A 184 15.45 -6.15 3.93
N LEU A 185 15.80 -5.47 5.03
CA LEU A 185 16.68 -6.03 6.05
C LEU A 185 15.97 -7.09 6.90
N LEU A 186 14.67 -6.94 7.15
CA LEU A 186 13.86 -7.94 7.83
C LEU A 186 13.66 -9.19 6.96
N VAL A 187 13.50 -9.03 5.65
CA VAL A 187 13.45 -10.15 4.69
C VAL A 187 14.78 -10.92 4.74
N GLN A 188 15.92 -10.22 4.64
CA GLN A 188 17.23 -10.87 4.78
C GLN A 188 17.43 -11.54 6.14
N ALA A 189 16.87 -10.96 7.22
CA ALA A 189 16.91 -11.58 8.54
C ALA A 189 16.11 -12.89 8.59
N PHE A 190 15.00 -12.94 7.85
CA PHE A 190 14.17 -14.13 7.71
C PHE A 190 14.87 -15.21 6.88
N ASP A 191 15.50 -14.85 5.76
CA ASP A 191 16.31 -15.77 4.96
C ASP A 191 17.47 -16.35 5.78
N ALA A 192 18.17 -15.50 6.53
CA ALA A 192 19.22 -15.92 7.44
C ALA A 192 18.72 -16.89 8.53
N ALA A 193 17.49 -16.70 9.01
CA ALA A 193 16.87 -17.61 9.97
C ALA A 193 16.50 -18.97 9.33
N LEU A 194 16.03 -18.99 8.08
CA LEU A 194 15.80 -20.22 7.31
C LEU A 194 17.10 -21.00 7.08
N GLU A 195 18.22 -20.31 6.89
CA GLU A 195 19.56 -20.91 6.76
C GLU A 195 20.19 -21.31 8.11
N ASN A 196 19.46 -21.22 9.23
CA ASN A 196 19.96 -21.45 10.59
C ASN A 196 21.10 -20.53 11.05
N LYS A 197 21.25 -19.35 10.43
CA LYS A 197 22.23 -18.31 10.82
C LYS A 197 21.62 -17.35 11.85
N ASP A 198 21.31 -17.89 13.03
CA ASP A 198 20.61 -17.19 14.12
C ASP A 198 21.28 -15.86 14.55
N GLU A 199 22.61 -15.83 14.63
CA GLU A 199 23.36 -14.63 15.05
C GLU A 199 23.26 -13.52 14.00
N LEU A 200 23.34 -13.90 12.71
CA LEU A 200 23.23 -12.97 11.58
C LEU A 200 21.81 -12.42 11.51
N SER A 201 20.80 -13.28 11.66
CA SER A 201 19.40 -12.88 11.71
C SER A 201 19.14 -11.85 12.81
N ARG A 202 19.63 -12.10 14.04
CA ARG A 202 19.52 -11.15 15.16
C ARG A 202 20.20 -9.82 14.86
N GLN A 203 21.37 -9.84 14.23
CA GLN A 203 22.09 -8.63 13.83
C GLN A 203 21.30 -7.82 12.79
N LEU A 204 20.75 -8.47 11.77
CA LEU A 204 19.93 -7.81 10.75
C LEU A 204 18.65 -7.21 11.35
N VAL A 205 17.96 -7.92 12.24
CA VAL A 205 16.80 -7.39 12.97
C VAL A 205 17.18 -6.17 13.81
N HIS A 206 18.32 -6.22 14.51
CA HIS A 206 18.80 -5.07 15.27
C HIS A 206 19.02 -3.85 14.37
N GLN A 207 19.68 -4.02 13.22
CA GLN A 207 19.92 -2.91 12.29
C GLN A 207 18.63 -2.41 11.62
N ALA A 208 17.70 -3.29 11.27
CA ALA A 208 16.40 -2.91 10.72
C ALA A 208 15.60 -2.05 11.72
N LEU A 209 15.48 -2.51 12.97
CA LEU A 209 14.78 -1.75 14.00
C LEU A 209 15.49 -0.44 14.32
N LEU A 210 16.83 -0.40 14.24
CA LEU A 210 17.58 0.85 14.39
C LEU A 210 17.15 1.88 13.34
N LEU A 211 17.01 1.49 12.07
CA LEU A 211 16.48 2.36 11.01
C LEU A 211 15.04 2.81 11.31
N GLN A 212 14.18 1.88 11.73
CA GLN A 212 12.78 2.16 12.05
C GLN A 212 12.66 3.23 13.15
N TYR A 213 13.43 3.07 14.24
CA TYR A 213 13.45 4.02 15.33
C TYR A 213 14.06 5.37 14.93
N CYS A 214 15.14 5.37 14.15
CA CYS A 214 15.71 6.61 13.61
C CYS A 214 14.71 7.37 12.73
N ARG A 215 13.92 6.66 11.90
CA ARG A 215 12.86 7.24 11.07
C ARG A 215 11.73 7.85 11.90
N ALA A 216 11.28 7.13 12.94
CA ALA A 216 10.20 7.58 13.82
C ALA A 216 10.50 8.90 14.56
N LEU A 217 11.78 9.23 14.79
CA LEU A 217 12.20 10.46 15.48
C LEU A 217 12.40 11.67 14.53
N GLY A 218 12.28 11.49 13.21
CA GLY A 218 12.34 12.59 12.21
C GLY A 218 13.76 13.03 11.79
N LYS A 219 13.87 14.22 11.19
CA LYS A 219 15.11 14.71 10.53
C LYS A 219 16.36 14.75 11.42
N ASP A 220 16.24 15.13 12.70
CA ASP A 220 17.32 15.10 13.69
C ASP A 220 17.27 13.86 14.59
N GLY A 221 16.43 12.87 14.23
CA GLY A 221 16.11 11.73 15.05
C GLY A 221 17.26 10.74 15.24
N VAL A 222 18.17 10.66 14.27
CA VAL A 222 19.32 9.74 14.30
C VAL A 222 20.22 10.04 15.50
N GLY A 223 20.73 11.26 15.61
CA GLY A 223 21.62 11.65 16.71
C GLY A 223 20.95 11.56 18.08
N LEU A 224 19.67 11.92 18.16
CA LEU A 224 18.90 11.83 19.40
C LEU A 224 18.67 10.38 19.84
N PHE A 225 18.36 9.48 18.90
CA PHE A 225 18.20 8.05 19.16
C PHE A 225 19.50 7.45 19.70
N PHE A 226 20.62 7.66 19.00
CA PHE A 226 21.92 7.14 19.42
C PHE A 226 22.36 7.70 20.77
N LYS A 227 22.06 8.97 21.07
CA LYS A 227 22.30 9.54 22.40
C LYS A 227 21.48 8.85 23.49
N ARG A 228 20.20 8.56 23.22
CA ARG A 228 19.30 7.87 24.17
C ARG A 228 19.70 6.42 24.41
N ILE A 229 20.07 5.67 23.36
CA ILE A 229 20.41 4.25 23.48
C ILE A 229 21.79 4.00 24.11
N THR A 230 22.72 4.94 23.97
CA THR A 230 24.07 4.85 24.58
C THR A 230 24.13 5.39 26.01
N THR A 231 23.10 6.12 26.45
CA THR A 231 23.00 6.62 27.82
C THR A 231 22.63 5.47 28.78
N LYS A 232 23.52 5.17 29.72
CA LYS A 232 23.32 4.08 30.70
C LYS A 232 22.05 4.31 31.52
N GLY A 233 21.16 3.31 31.57
CA GLY A 233 19.93 3.34 32.39
C GLY A 233 18.78 4.15 31.78
N HIS A 234 18.84 4.47 30.49
CA HIS A 234 17.76 5.14 29.79
C HIS A 234 16.70 4.12 29.32
N GLN A 235 15.41 4.34 29.63
CA GLN A 235 14.32 3.40 29.29
C GLN A 235 14.25 3.02 27.80
N ALA A 236 14.63 3.94 26.90
CA ALA A 236 14.67 3.66 25.46
C ALA A 236 15.61 2.49 25.10
N GLN A 237 16.67 2.26 25.87
CA GLN A 237 17.57 1.14 25.65
C GLN A 237 16.86 -0.20 25.92
N ASP A 238 16.14 -0.29 27.05
CA ASP A 238 15.42 -1.49 27.45
C ASP A 238 14.27 -1.81 26.48
N VAL A 239 13.50 -0.77 26.09
CA VAL A 239 12.41 -0.90 25.11
C VAL A 239 12.95 -1.39 23.76
N PHE A 240 14.04 -0.77 23.28
CA PHE A 240 14.64 -1.16 22.01
C PHE A 240 15.15 -2.61 22.02
N TYR A 241 15.89 -3.03 23.06
CA TYR A 241 16.38 -4.41 23.13
C TYR A 241 15.25 -5.43 23.25
N LYS A 242 14.19 -5.09 23.99
CA LYS A 242 13.00 -5.92 24.09
C LYS A 242 12.36 -6.10 22.71
N ASP A 243 12.17 -5.02 21.96
CA ASP A 243 11.58 -5.10 20.61
C ASP A 243 12.44 -5.89 19.63
N VAL A 244 13.77 -5.75 19.69
CA VAL A 244 14.71 -6.55 18.90
C VAL A 244 14.57 -8.03 19.22
N GLN A 245 14.51 -8.37 20.50
CA GLN A 245 14.35 -9.75 20.94
C GLN A 245 12.99 -10.32 20.54
N ASP A 246 11.90 -9.58 20.75
CA ASP A 246 10.54 -10.01 20.41
C ASP A 246 10.40 -10.22 18.89
N THR A 247 10.96 -9.31 18.08
CA THR A 247 10.94 -9.42 16.61
C THR A 247 11.77 -10.60 16.12
N TYR A 248 12.98 -10.78 16.66
CA TYR A 248 13.81 -11.94 16.34
C TYR A 248 13.13 -13.25 16.73
N MET A 249 12.48 -13.33 17.90
CA MET A 249 11.77 -14.53 18.34
C MET A 249 10.58 -14.87 17.42
N LYS A 250 9.84 -13.86 16.94
CA LYS A 250 8.76 -14.06 15.95
C LYS A 250 9.31 -14.61 14.63
N ILE A 251 10.37 -13.99 14.10
CA ILE A 251 11.03 -14.43 12.86
C ILE A 251 11.50 -15.87 13.02
N ARG A 252 12.23 -16.18 14.10
CA ARG A 252 12.74 -17.52 14.39
C ARG A 252 11.64 -18.57 14.50
N THR A 253 10.55 -18.24 15.19
CA THR A 253 9.41 -19.17 15.35
C THR A 253 8.79 -19.48 13.99
N ARG A 254 8.49 -18.44 13.20
CA ARG A 254 7.91 -18.57 11.88
C ARG A 254 8.84 -19.31 10.89
N SER A 255 10.13 -19.01 10.88
CA SER A 255 11.11 -19.72 10.05
C SER A 255 11.20 -21.20 10.43
N ARG A 256 11.09 -21.53 11.72
CA ARG A 256 11.10 -22.93 12.19
C ARG A 256 9.82 -23.67 11.82
N GLU A 257 8.67 -23.00 11.90
CA GLU A 257 7.38 -23.53 11.44
C GLU A 257 7.44 -23.87 9.96
N ILE A 258 7.94 -22.96 9.12
CA ILE A 258 8.08 -23.19 7.67
C ILE A 258 9.05 -24.32 7.36
N LEU A 259 10.17 -24.42 8.08
CA LEU A 259 11.08 -25.54 7.92
C LEU A 259 10.43 -26.87 8.33
N ALA A 260 9.58 -26.85 9.37
CA ALA A 260 8.83 -28.02 9.81
C ALA A 260 7.68 -28.37 8.84
N GLU A 261 7.02 -27.39 8.24
CA GLU A 261 6.01 -27.56 7.20
C GLU A 261 6.64 -28.12 5.94
N ARG A 262 7.73 -27.53 5.42
CA ARG A 262 8.47 -28.09 4.27
C ARG A 262 8.97 -29.51 4.52
N ALA A 263 9.35 -29.84 5.76
CA ALA A 263 9.74 -31.20 6.11
C ALA A 263 8.54 -32.17 6.17
N LYS A 264 7.33 -31.67 6.48
CA LYS A 264 6.08 -32.45 6.46
C LYS A 264 5.51 -32.55 5.05
N GLU A 265 5.49 -31.48 4.27
CA GLU A 265 5.07 -31.42 2.86
C GLU A 265 6.01 -32.24 1.97
N GLY A 266 7.32 -32.22 2.22
CA GLY A 266 8.26 -33.16 1.57
C GLY A 266 7.99 -34.65 1.89
N GLN A 267 7.08 -34.95 2.84
CA GLN A 267 6.59 -36.29 3.16
C GLN A 267 5.08 -36.47 2.92
N ALA A 268 4.34 -35.40 2.64
CA ALA A 268 2.87 -35.36 2.63
C ALA A 268 2.33 -34.25 1.72
N GLU A 269 3.02 -33.95 0.62
CA GLU A 269 2.39 -33.27 -0.52
C GLU A 269 1.29 -34.20 -1.01
N GLY A 270 0.07 -33.66 -1.13
CA GLY A 270 -1.10 -34.37 -1.63
C GLY A 270 -0.78 -35.02 -2.96
N VAL A 271 -0.43 -36.30 -2.91
CA VAL A 271 -0.35 -37.15 -4.07
C VAL A 271 -1.79 -37.24 -4.57
N GLU A 272 -2.11 -36.65 -5.71
CA GLU A 272 -3.33 -37.03 -6.42
C GLU A 272 -3.20 -38.54 -6.64
N GLN A 273 -3.98 -39.33 -5.92
CA GLN A 273 -3.82 -40.77 -5.92
C GLN A 273 -4.44 -41.31 -7.20
N ILE A 274 -3.63 -41.96 -8.03
CA ILE A 274 -4.13 -42.72 -9.17
C ILE A 274 -4.77 -43.99 -8.62
N GLN A 275 -6.11 -44.01 -8.65
CA GLN A 275 -6.91 -45.16 -8.28
C GLN A 275 -7.49 -45.80 -9.53
N LEU A 276 -7.22 -47.09 -9.74
CA LEU A 276 -7.85 -47.86 -10.80
C LEU A 276 -9.28 -48.20 -10.41
N HIS A 277 -10.26 -47.71 -11.18
CA HIS A 277 -11.66 -48.11 -11.13
C HIS A 277 -12.17 -48.39 -12.55
N ALA A 278 -13.19 -49.25 -12.68
CA ALA A 278 -13.84 -49.45 -13.97
C ALA A 278 -14.71 -48.24 -14.32
N VAL A 279 -14.72 -47.86 -15.60
CA VAL A 279 -15.52 -46.72 -16.11
C VAL A 279 -17.01 -47.07 -16.21
N GLU A 280 -17.34 -48.36 -16.36
CA GLU A 280 -18.72 -48.83 -16.50
C GLU A 280 -19.18 -49.62 -15.26
N PRO A 281 -20.37 -49.31 -14.70
CA PRO A 281 -20.95 -50.07 -13.60
C PRO A 281 -21.26 -51.51 -14.04
N GLY A 282 -20.62 -52.49 -13.40
CA GLY A 282 -20.76 -53.92 -13.73
C GLY A 282 -19.56 -54.57 -14.41
N THR A 283 -18.50 -53.79 -14.71
CA THR A 283 -17.24 -54.31 -15.24
C THR A 283 -16.23 -54.49 -14.11
N VAL A 284 -15.71 -55.71 -13.95
CA VAL A 284 -14.66 -56.00 -12.96
C VAL A 284 -13.31 -56.03 -13.65
N ILE A 285 -12.36 -55.25 -13.12
CA ILE A 285 -10.96 -55.29 -13.58
C ILE A 285 -10.31 -56.52 -12.95
N ASN A 286 -9.99 -57.51 -13.79
CA ASN A 286 -9.29 -58.71 -13.37
C ASN A 286 -7.79 -58.60 -13.72
N ILE A 287 -6.93 -58.91 -12.76
CA ILE A 287 -5.47 -58.82 -12.93
C ILE A 287 -4.96 -60.19 -13.37
N LYS A 288 -4.43 -60.28 -14.59
CA LYS A 288 -3.83 -61.52 -15.13
C LYS A 288 -2.32 -61.40 -15.18
N VAL A 289 -1.64 -62.26 -14.43
CA VAL A 289 -0.17 -62.35 -14.48
C VAL A 289 0.25 -63.21 -15.68
N PRO A 290 1.09 -62.69 -16.61
CA PRO A 290 1.54 -63.46 -17.77
C PRO A 290 2.30 -64.73 -17.35
N PRO A 291 2.00 -65.91 -17.92
CA PRO A 291 2.68 -67.16 -17.58
C PRO A 291 4.15 -67.17 -18.05
N ALA A 292 5.02 -67.89 -17.33
CA ALA A 292 6.46 -67.94 -17.63
C ALA A 292 6.82 -68.89 -18.79
N ASP A 293 5.93 -69.83 -19.14
CA ASP A 293 6.23 -70.97 -20.03
C ASP A 293 5.52 -70.88 -21.40
N SER A 294 5.11 -69.68 -21.83
CA SER A 294 4.35 -69.51 -23.08
C SER A 294 5.24 -69.33 -24.32
N GLU A 295 4.85 -69.97 -25.43
CA GLU A 295 5.53 -69.87 -26.73
C GLU A 295 5.08 -68.65 -27.56
N ASP A 296 4.07 -67.91 -27.09
CA ASP A 296 3.53 -66.76 -27.81
C ASP A 296 4.44 -65.51 -27.65
N PRO A 297 4.84 -64.87 -28.77
CA PRO A 297 5.74 -63.71 -28.74
C PRO A 297 5.23 -62.54 -27.88
N GLU A 298 3.92 -62.31 -27.87
CA GLU A 298 3.27 -61.23 -27.12
C GLU A 298 3.29 -61.50 -25.61
N GLU A 299 3.09 -62.75 -25.18
CA GLU A 299 3.13 -63.13 -23.76
C GLU A 299 4.57 -63.10 -23.20
N GLN A 300 5.58 -63.34 -24.04
CA GLN A 300 7.00 -63.20 -23.65
C GLN A 300 7.41 -61.73 -23.47
N GLU A 301 6.85 -60.82 -24.26
CA GLU A 301 7.08 -59.37 -24.11
C GLU A 301 6.38 -58.84 -22.85
N ALA A 302 5.11 -59.25 -22.62
CA ALA A 302 4.38 -58.96 -21.39
C ALA A 302 5.11 -59.46 -20.13
N ARG A 303 5.72 -60.65 -20.19
CA ARG A 303 6.51 -61.19 -19.06
C ARG A 303 7.77 -60.38 -18.77
N LYS A 304 8.47 -59.88 -19.80
CA LYS A 304 9.64 -59.00 -19.62
C LYS A 304 9.26 -57.68 -18.96
N ILE A 305 8.11 -57.11 -19.33
CA ILE A 305 7.55 -55.90 -18.70
C ILE A 305 7.20 -56.20 -17.24
N PHE A 306 6.55 -57.33 -16.95
CA PHE A 306 6.25 -57.74 -15.58
C PHE A 306 7.51 -57.88 -14.69
N GLU A 307 8.60 -58.43 -15.24
CA GLU A 307 9.86 -58.58 -14.51
C GLU A 307 10.61 -57.27 -14.29
N SER A 308 10.32 -56.24 -15.10
CA SER A 308 10.89 -54.90 -14.96
C SER A 308 10.32 -54.10 -13.79
N PHE A 309 9.15 -54.50 -13.27
CA PHE A 309 8.49 -53.82 -12.15
C PHE A 309 9.21 -54.03 -10.81
N LYS A 310 9.06 -53.03 -9.92
CA LYS A 310 9.54 -53.10 -8.53
C LYS A 310 8.94 -54.33 -7.81
N PRO A 311 9.68 -54.97 -6.89
CA PRO A 311 9.24 -56.20 -6.22
C PRO A 311 7.96 -56.03 -5.39
N GLU A 312 7.65 -54.80 -4.96
CA GLU A 312 6.42 -54.46 -4.26
C GLU A 312 5.20 -54.52 -5.19
N MET A 313 5.31 -53.93 -6.39
CA MET A 313 4.25 -53.96 -7.39
C MET A 313 4.01 -55.37 -7.94
N ARG A 314 5.07 -56.15 -8.16
CA ARG A 314 4.95 -57.55 -8.59
C ARG A 314 4.16 -58.41 -7.61
N LYS A 315 4.40 -58.23 -6.31
CA LYS A 315 3.64 -58.95 -5.27
C LYS A 315 2.18 -58.54 -5.27
N ALA A 316 1.89 -57.24 -5.41
CA ALA A 316 0.52 -56.75 -5.51
C ALA A 316 -0.21 -57.35 -6.73
N LEU A 317 0.44 -57.41 -7.89
CA LEU A 317 -0.09 -58.05 -9.09
C LEU A 317 -0.27 -59.57 -8.95
N GLU A 318 0.64 -60.26 -8.23
CA GLU A 318 0.53 -61.70 -7.93
C GLU A 318 -0.63 -62.04 -6.99
N THR A 319 -1.10 -61.09 -6.17
CA THR A 319 -2.28 -61.30 -5.30
C THR A 319 -3.59 -61.28 -6.07
N GLY A 320 -3.61 -60.69 -7.27
CA GLY A 320 -4.81 -60.55 -8.09
C GLY A 320 -5.86 -59.60 -7.51
N ASN A 321 -5.57 -58.86 -6.44
CA ASN A 321 -6.50 -57.94 -5.79
C ASN A 321 -6.23 -56.49 -6.22
N LEU A 322 -7.26 -55.82 -6.76
CA LEU A 322 -7.21 -54.43 -7.19
C LEU A 322 -6.88 -53.47 -6.03
N ASP A 323 -7.34 -53.76 -4.82
CA ASP A 323 -7.08 -52.93 -3.63
C ASP A 323 -5.59 -52.89 -3.25
N GLU A 324 -4.89 -54.02 -3.42
CA GLU A 324 -3.45 -54.08 -3.12
C GLU A 324 -2.62 -53.35 -4.17
N VAL A 325 -3.02 -53.42 -5.44
CA VAL A 325 -2.39 -52.66 -6.53
C VAL A 325 -2.62 -51.16 -6.34
N ASN A 326 -3.84 -50.76 -6.03
CA ASN A 326 -4.20 -49.37 -5.76
C ASN A 326 -3.47 -48.79 -4.55
N LYS A 327 -3.20 -49.60 -3.52
CA LYS A 327 -2.38 -49.18 -2.38
C LYS A 327 -0.94 -48.85 -2.81
N VAL A 328 -0.34 -49.68 -3.67
CA VAL A 328 1.03 -49.42 -4.17
C VAL A 328 1.06 -48.22 -5.11
N LEU A 329 0.04 -48.05 -5.97
CA LEU A 329 -0.10 -46.88 -6.84
C LEU A 329 -0.32 -45.58 -6.05
N GLY A 330 -1.02 -45.63 -4.91
CA GLY A 330 -1.27 -44.47 -4.06
C GLY A 330 -0.08 -44.04 -3.18
N GLU A 331 0.93 -44.90 -3.01
CA GLU A 331 2.17 -44.58 -2.26
C GLU A 331 3.26 -43.94 -3.14
N MET A 332 3.09 -43.92 -4.47
CA MET A 332 4.06 -43.36 -5.42
C MET A 332 3.57 -42.07 -6.08
N LYS A 333 4.46 -41.38 -6.80
CA LYS A 333 4.13 -40.13 -7.51
C LYS A 333 3.25 -40.40 -8.73
N ILE A 334 2.40 -39.43 -9.07
CA ILE A 334 1.47 -39.46 -10.22
C ILE A 334 2.19 -39.86 -11.50
N ASP A 335 3.28 -39.16 -11.85
CA ASP A 335 4.04 -39.43 -13.09
C ASP A 335 4.54 -40.88 -13.16
N GLU A 336 5.03 -41.43 -12.04
CA GLU A 336 5.50 -42.82 -11.97
C GLU A 336 4.33 -43.82 -12.05
N ALA A 337 3.18 -43.48 -11.47
CA ALA A 337 1.99 -44.31 -11.51
C ALA A 337 1.34 -44.33 -12.91
N GLU A 338 1.28 -43.21 -13.64
CA GLU A 338 0.77 -43.18 -15.02
C GLU A 338 1.61 -44.03 -15.97
N GLU A 339 2.94 -43.94 -15.87
CA GLU A 339 3.85 -44.78 -16.65
C GLU A 339 3.61 -46.28 -16.38
N LEU A 340 3.41 -46.66 -15.11
CA LEU A 340 3.11 -48.04 -14.74
C LEU A 340 1.74 -48.51 -15.24
N VAL A 341 0.71 -47.66 -15.17
CA VAL A 341 -0.62 -47.98 -15.71
C VAL A 341 -0.58 -48.16 -17.22
N GLY A 342 0.21 -47.34 -17.94
CA GLY A 342 0.48 -47.54 -19.36
C GLY A 342 1.13 -48.90 -19.65
N LEU A 343 2.15 -49.28 -18.86
CA LEU A 343 2.81 -50.58 -18.97
C LEU A 343 1.89 -51.76 -18.62
N PHE A 344 0.91 -51.57 -17.72
CA PHE A 344 -0.10 -52.60 -17.43
C PHE A 344 -1.03 -52.84 -18.63
N GLY A 345 -1.33 -51.80 -19.41
CA GLY A 345 -2.06 -51.91 -20.67
C GLY A 345 -1.24 -52.62 -21.75
N GLU A 346 0.03 -52.26 -21.92
CA GLU A 346 0.94 -52.88 -22.89
C GLU A 346 1.19 -54.36 -22.60
N ALA A 347 1.35 -54.72 -21.33
CA ALA A 347 1.53 -56.10 -20.90
C ALA A 347 0.21 -56.88 -20.78
N ASN A 348 -0.93 -56.29 -21.13
CA ASN A 348 -2.27 -56.88 -21.02
C ASN A 348 -2.56 -57.48 -19.63
N ILE A 349 -2.03 -56.84 -18.58
CA ILE A 349 -2.16 -57.29 -17.18
C ILE A 349 -3.56 -56.98 -16.64
N LEU A 350 -4.17 -55.90 -17.13
CA LEU A 350 -5.54 -55.50 -16.79
C LEU A 350 -6.51 -56.04 -17.84
N SER A 351 -7.30 -57.05 -17.47
CA SER A 351 -8.40 -57.56 -18.29
C SER A 351 -9.72 -57.00 -17.80
N LEU A 352 -10.50 -56.38 -18.69
CA LEU A 352 -11.87 -55.96 -18.44
C LEU A 352 -12.78 -57.15 -18.76
N GLU A 353 -13.38 -57.77 -17.74
CA GLU A 353 -14.38 -58.83 -17.93
C GLU A 353 -15.77 -58.27 -17.58
N GLU A 354 -16.69 -58.33 -18.54
CA GLU A 354 -18.11 -58.09 -18.31
C GLU A 354 -18.67 -59.29 -17.54
N GLU A 355 -19.13 -59.07 -16.31
CA GLU A 355 -19.81 -60.11 -15.57
C GLU A 355 -21.17 -60.36 -16.26
N ILE A 356 -21.30 -61.50 -16.94
CA ILE A 356 -22.55 -61.86 -17.62
C ILE A 356 -23.56 -62.28 -16.55
N ILE A 357 -24.39 -61.32 -16.14
CA ILE A 357 -25.46 -61.56 -15.16
C ILE A 357 -26.55 -62.41 -15.81
N ASP A 358 -26.75 -63.62 -15.29
CA ASP A 358 -27.86 -64.47 -15.70
C ASP A 358 -29.20 -63.92 -15.17
N ALA A 359 -29.86 -63.14 -16.02
CA ALA A 359 -31.15 -62.51 -15.75
C ALA A 359 -32.32 -63.49 -15.49
N THR A 360 -32.09 -64.80 -15.62
CA THR A 360 -33.13 -65.82 -15.35
C THR A 360 -33.22 -66.24 -13.88
N THR A 361 -32.24 -65.88 -13.05
CA THR A 361 -32.22 -66.19 -11.60
C THR A 361 -32.67 -64.99 -10.76
N GLU A 362 -33.34 -65.22 -9.63
CA GLU A 362 -33.85 -64.14 -8.76
C GLU A 362 -32.72 -63.26 -8.17
N GLU A 363 -31.52 -63.81 -7.99
CA GLU A 363 -30.32 -63.07 -7.55
C GLU A 363 -29.77 -62.17 -8.69
N GLY A 364 -29.76 -62.66 -9.95
CA GLY A 364 -29.33 -61.87 -11.10
C GLY A 364 -30.25 -60.68 -11.43
N LYS A 365 -31.56 -60.80 -11.17
CA LYS A 365 -32.51 -59.68 -11.30
C LYS A 365 -32.30 -58.59 -10.24
N GLN A 366 -31.77 -58.95 -9.06
CA GLN A 366 -31.44 -57.97 -8.02
C GLN A 366 -30.15 -57.23 -8.36
N GLN A 367 -29.11 -57.96 -8.80
CA GLN A 367 -27.86 -57.37 -9.26
C GLN A 367 -28.05 -56.43 -10.46
N LEU A 368 -28.90 -56.80 -11.44
CA LEU A 368 -29.25 -55.92 -12.56
C LEU A 368 -29.90 -54.61 -12.12
N LYS A 369 -30.78 -54.66 -11.10
CA LYS A 369 -31.42 -53.44 -10.56
C LYS A 369 -30.45 -52.57 -9.77
N GLU A 370 -29.51 -53.16 -9.05
CA GLU A 370 -28.48 -52.41 -8.31
C GLU A 370 -27.49 -51.73 -9.27
N ILE A 371 -27.10 -52.40 -10.35
CA ILE A 371 -26.23 -51.83 -11.38
C ILE A 371 -26.95 -50.72 -12.16
N GLU A 372 -28.23 -50.91 -12.51
CA GLU A 372 -29.03 -49.86 -13.16
C GLU A 372 -29.25 -48.65 -12.23
N ALA A 373 -29.40 -48.88 -10.93
CA ALA A 373 -29.47 -47.82 -9.94
C ALA A 373 -28.14 -47.06 -9.83
N ALA A 374 -26.99 -47.74 -9.72
CA ALA A 374 -25.68 -47.11 -9.67
C ALA A 374 -25.37 -46.25 -10.92
N ALA A 375 -25.66 -46.80 -12.12
CA ALA A 375 -25.49 -46.07 -13.38
C ALA A 375 -26.36 -44.81 -13.50
N SER A 376 -27.48 -44.75 -12.77
CA SER A 376 -28.35 -43.58 -12.73
C SER A 376 -27.91 -42.50 -11.72
N VAL A 377 -27.06 -42.85 -10.75
CA VAL A 377 -26.48 -41.92 -9.77
C VAL A 377 -25.27 -41.21 -10.39
N ASP A 378 -24.37 -41.91 -11.07
CA ASP A 378 -23.21 -41.30 -11.77
C ASP A 378 -23.62 -40.28 -12.83
N LYS A 379 -24.69 -40.55 -13.60
CA LYS A 379 -25.24 -39.60 -14.58
C LYS A 379 -25.77 -38.28 -13.98
N LYS A 380 -26.03 -38.24 -12.67
CA LYS A 380 -26.42 -37.01 -11.96
C LYS A 380 -25.23 -36.22 -11.44
N GLU A 381 -24.06 -36.83 -11.25
CA GLU A 381 -22.85 -36.15 -10.78
C GLU A 381 -22.05 -35.51 -11.94
N GLU A 382 -22.12 -36.07 -13.16
CA GLU A 382 -21.44 -35.52 -14.34
C GLU A 382 -22.11 -34.22 -14.90
N TYR A 383 -23.36 -33.95 -14.52
CA TYR A 383 -24.07 -32.69 -14.80
C TYR A 383 -24.35 -31.91 -13.51
N GLY A 384 -23.29 -31.58 -12.78
CA GLY A 384 -23.33 -30.59 -11.70
C GLY A 384 -23.47 -29.17 -12.28
N ASP A 385 -24.67 -28.60 -12.12
CA ASP A 385 -25.03 -27.19 -12.38
C ASP A 385 -24.06 -26.23 -11.65
N PRO A 386 -23.46 -25.23 -12.33
CA PRO A 386 -22.64 -24.22 -11.65
C PRO A 386 -23.55 -23.18 -10.99
N GLU A 387 -23.66 -23.21 -9.66
CA GLU A 387 -24.05 -22.04 -8.86
C GLU A 387 -22.83 -21.23 -8.41
#